data_AF-A0A942G6K9-F1
#
_entry.id   AF-A0A942G6K9-F1
#
_cell.length_a   1.000
_cell.length_b   1.000
_cell.length_c   1.000
_cell.angle_alpha   90.00
_cell.angle_beta   90.00
_cell.angle_gamma   90.00
#
_symmetry.space_group_name_H-M   'P 1'
#
loop_
_entity.id
_entity.type
_entity.pdbx_description
1 polymer ?
#
loop_
_entity_poly.entity_id
_entity_poly.type
_entity_poly.pdbx_seq_one_letter_code
_entity_poly.pdbx_strand_id
1 'polypeptide(L)'
;MWFYSYSVVQLERIAEDKLREFDSERLVAPKNIDVYDFIEACLDVPYDWKNLTPNQSILGVTAFSDGYWWVWDGAEGDLPRKHPVTKGTILIDNSLVAPDAVKGRENFTVIHECFHQILHERVFRQRALRDRSYSRAQDISAVIGKTRPQLTGMEITEWQANAATAAFLMPRRAVVFAFREAMKIPASLAFPVKYSLAIETQIEVMADMFGVSYTAMKYRLFDLCLVEGSISVDVLVSC
;
A
#
# COMPACT_ATOMS: atom_id res chain seq x y z
N MET A 1 2.06 5.81 23.50
CA MET A 1 1.05 5.29 22.55
C MET A 1 1.27 3.80 22.40
N TRP A 2 0.24 2.98 22.58
CA TRP A 2 0.34 1.53 22.40
C TRP A 2 0.18 1.21 20.92
N PHE A 3 1.06 0.37 20.39
CA PHE A 3 1.04 -0.09 19.00
C PHE A 3 1.39 -1.57 18.99
N TYR A 4 0.93 -2.30 17.97
CA TYR A 4 1.35 -3.68 17.80
C TYR A 4 2.81 -3.73 17.36
N SER A 5 3.59 -4.68 17.85
CA SER A 5 4.97 -4.88 17.41
C SER A 5 5.05 -6.07 16.46
N TYR A 6 4.53 -5.91 15.24
CA TYR A 6 4.69 -6.91 14.18
C TYR A 6 6.08 -6.84 13.56
N SER A 7 6.71 -7.99 13.37
CA SER A 7 7.88 -8.15 12.51
C SER A 7 7.47 -8.24 11.03
N VAL A 8 8.40 -7.99 10.11
CA VAL A 8 8.16 -8.15 8.66
C VAL A 8 7.67 -9.54 8.32
N VAL A 9 8.22 -10.59 8.94
CA VAL A 9 7.79 -11.99 8.73
C VAL A 9 6.35 -12.21 9.15
N GLN A 10 5.90 -11.57 10.24
CA GLN A 10 4.49 -11.66 10.66
C GLN A 10 3.57 -10.94 9.68
N LEU A 11 3.96 -9.75 9.22
CA LEU A 11 3.17 -8.99 8.24
C LEU A 11 3.05 -9.74 6.91
N GLU A 12 4.14 -10.32 6.40
CA GLU A 12 4.13 -11.17 5.21
C GLU A 12 3.18 -12.37 5.40
N ARG A 13 3.26 -13.05 6.55
CA ARG A 13 2.38 -14.19 6.83
C ARG A 13 0.90 -13.78 6.87
N ILE A 14 0.58 -12.67 7.52
CA ILE A 14 -0.80 -12.16 7.59
C ILE A 14 -1.31 -11.81 6.20
N ALA A 15 -0.49 -11.15 5.37
CA ALA A 15 -0.83 -10.85 3.99
C ALA A 15 -1.05 -12.13 3.16
N GLU A 16 -0.18 -13.13 3.29
CA GLU A 16 -0.36 -14.42 2.61
C GLU A 16 -1.61 -15.17 3.09
N ASP A 17 -1.92 -15.15 4.38
CA ASP A 17 -3.14 -15.76 4.92
C ASP A 17 -4.40 -15.12 4.31
N LYS A 18 -4.40 -13.79 4.14
CA LYS A 18 -5.49 -13.09 3.46
C LYS A 18 -5.58 -13.40 1.98
N LEU A 19 -4.46 -13.63 1.29
CA LEU A 19 -4.48 -14.14 -0.07
C LEU A 19 -4.99 -15.58 -0.16
N ARG A 20 -4.70 -16.44 0.82
CA ARG A 20 -5.24 -17.82 0.84
C ARG A 20 -6.77 -17.81 0.96
N GLU A 21 -7.31 -16.85 1.70
CA GLU A 21 -8.75 -16.63 1.87
C GLU A 21 -9.39 -16.06 0.59
N PHE A 22 -8.73 -15.09 -0.04
CA PHE A 22 -9.28 -14.36 -1.19
C PHE A 22 -8.98 -15.01 -2.55
N ASP A 23 -7.69 -15.16 -2.89
CA ASP A 23 -7.22 -15.67 -4.18
C ASP A 23 -5.81 -16.27 -4.05
N SER A 24 -5.77 -17.58 -3.75
CA SER A 24 -4.51 -18.29 -3.47
C SER A 24 -3.56 -18.39 -4.67
N GLU A 25 -4.04 -18.19 -5.90
CA GLU A 25 -3.20 -18.22 -7.11
C GLU A 25 -2.17 -17.09 -7.11
N ARG A 26 -2.53 -15.92 -6.54
CA ARG A 26 -1.66 -14.74 -6.42
C ARG A 26 -0.38 -15.00 -5.63
N LEU A 27 -0.39 -16.01 -4.76
CA LEU A 27 0.80 -16.39 -3.98
C LEU A 27 1.93 -16.94 -4.85
N VAL A 28 1.59 -17.50 -6.02
CA VAL A 28 2.54 -18.22 -6.87
C VAL A 28 2.68 -17.62 -8.27
N ALA A 29 1.70 -16.84 -8.72
CA ALA A 29 1.70 -16.21 -10.03
C ALA A 29 1.41 -14.70 -9.93
N PRO A 30 2.07 -13.87 -10.76
CA PRO A 30 1.70 -12.47 -10.90
C PRO A 30 0.31 -12.36 -11.50
N LYS A 31 -0.56 -11.57 -10.86
CA LYS A 31 -1.97 -11.43 -11.24
C LYS A 31 -2.44 -10.04 -10.84
N ASN A 32 -3.32 -9.44 -11.63
CA ASN A 32 -4.03 -8.22 -11.25
C ASN A 32 -5.15 -8.52 -10.27
N ILE A 33 -5.49 -7.55 -9.43
CA ILE A 33 -6.52 -7.65 -8.40
C ILE A 33 -7.53 -6.52 -8.61
N ASP A 34 -8.80 -6.86 -8.50
CA ASP A 34 -9.82 -5.88 -8.14
C ASP A 34 -9.80 -5.77 -6.60
N VAL A 35 -9.36 -4.62 -6.10
CA VAL A 35 -9.21 -4.40 -4.66
C VAL A 35 -10.55 -4.23 -3.95
N TYR A 36 -11.62 -3.91 -4.69
CA TYR A 36 -12.97 -3.82 -4.16
C TYR A 36 -13.56 -5.20 -3.93
N ASP A 37 -13.31 -6.17 -4.81
CA ASP A 37 -13.67 -7.57 -4.58
C ASP A 37 -13.07 -8.09 -3.26
N PHE A 38 -11.84 -7.67 -2.91
CA PHE A 38 -11.23 -8.04 -1.63
C PHE A 38 -11.95 -7.41 -0.43
N ILE A 39 -12.36 -6.13 -0.54
CA ILE A 39 -13.17 -5.50 0.52
C ILE A 39 -14.47 -6.27 0.70
N GLU A 40 -15.20 -6.51 -0.38
CA GLU A 40 -16.51 -7.17 -0.36
C GLU A 40 -16.42 -8.62 0.15
N ALA A 41 -15.42 -9.37 -0.29
CA ALA A 41 -15.30 -10.79 0.06
C ALA A 41 -14.69 -11.05 1.45
N CYS A 42 -13.76 -10.21 1.92
CA CYS A 42 -12.96 -10.50 3.12
C CYS A 42 -13.14 -9.53 4.29
N LEU A 43 -13.67 -8.33 4.06
CA LEU A 43 -13.89 -7.33 5.12
C LEU A 43 -15.37 -7.01 5.33
N ASP A 44 -16.16 -6.98 4.25
CA ASP A 44 -17.58 -6.61 4.24
C ASP A 44 -17.81 -5.25 4.93
N VAL A 45 -17.08 -4.24 4.48
CA VAL A 45 -17.16 -2.87 5.01
C VAL A 45 -17.50 -1.86 3.92
N PRO A 46 -18.20 -0.76 4.25
CA PRO A 46 -18.53 0.26 3.25
C PRO A 46 -17.28 0.95 2.71
N TYR A 47 -17.34 1.40 1.46
CA TYR A 47 -16.32 2.28 0.89
C TYR A 47 -16.96 3.35 0.00
N ASP A 48 -16.32 4.51 -0.13
CA ASP A 48 -16.83 5.64 -0.92
C ASP A 48 -15.70 6.54 -1.43
N TRP A 49 -15.89 7.17 -2.59
CA TRP A 49 -14.93 8.08 -3.19
C TRP A 49 -15.30 9.54 -2.89
N LYS A 50 -14.30 10.31 -2.45
CA LYS A 50 -14.45 11.72 -2.04
C LYS A 50 -13.18 12.49 -2.36
N ASN A 51 -13.25 13.82 -2.47
CA ASN A 51 -12.03 14.63 -2.44
C ASN A 51 -11.63 14.83 -0.96
N LEU A 52 -10.55 14.18 -0.52
CA LEU A 52 -10.16 14.12 0.89
C LEU A 52 -9.30 15.30 1.30
N THR A 53 -8.44 15.80 0.41
CA THR A 53 -7.66 17.03 0.61
C THR A 53 -7.38 17.73 -0.72
N PRO A 54 -7.42 19.07 -0.81
CA PRO A 54 -7.18 19.78 -2.07
C PRO A 54 -5.80 19.53 -2.70
N ASN A 55 -4.80 19.27 -1.86
CA ASN A 55 -3.42 19.01 -2.27
C ASN A 55 -3.08 17.52 -2.39
N GLN A 56 -4.08 16.63 -2.30
CA GLN A 56 -3.90 15.17 -2.39
C GLN A 56 -2.91 14.60 -1.37
N SER A 57 -2.70 15.30 -0.26
CA SER A 57 -1.80 14.85 0.81
C SER A 57 -2.35 13.63 1.57
N ILE A 58 -3.65 13.39 1.46
CA ILE A 58 -4.36 12.21 1.95
C ILE A 58 -5.04 11.55 0.77
N LEU A 59 -4.76 10.26 0.56
CA LEU A 59 -5.27 9.46 -0.56
C LEU A 59 -6.30 8.42 -0.12
N GLY A 60 -6.26 8.01 1.15
CA GLY A 60 -7.16 7.02 1.72
C GLY A 60 -7.34 7.24 3.22
N VAL A 61 -8.51 6.85 3.74
CA VAL A 61 -8.84 6.94 5.16
C VAL A 61 -9.71 5.78 5.58
N THR A 62 -9.38 5.16 6.71
CA THR A 62 -10.25 4.21 7.40
C THR A 62 -10.97 4.87 8.59
N ALA A 63 -12.29 4.78 8.64
CA ALA A 63 -13.08 5.24 9.77
C ALA A 63 -13.15 4.17 10.89
N PHE A 64 -12.50 4.39 12.03
CA PHE A 64 -12.52 3.42 13.14
C PHE A 64 -13.69 3.55 14.13
N SER A 65 -14.53 4.55 13.92
CA SER A 65 -15.72 4.85 14.72
C SER A 65 -16.68 5.68 13.89
N ASP A 66 -17.97 5.65 14.27
CA ASP A 66 -18.99 6.50 13.65
C ASP A 66 -18.66 7.98 13.84
N GLY A 67 -18.93 8.79 12.82
CA GLY A 67 -18.66 10.23 12.87
C GLY A 67 -18.81 10.88 11.51
N TYR A 68 -17.86 11.76 11.18
CA TYR A 68 -17.83 12.45 9.89
C TYR A 68 -16.39 12.67 9.42
N TRP A 69 -16.12 12.68 8.12
CA TRP A 69 -14.87 13.16 7.53
C TRP A 69 -15.08 14.51 6.82
N TRP A 70 -14.03 15.30 6.64
CA TRP A 70 -14.08 16.54 5.88
C TRP A 70 -13.80 16.25 4.42
N VAL A 71 -14.73 16.59 3.53
CA VAL A 71 -14.61 16.37 2.09
C VAL A 71 -14.74 17.68 1.33
N TRP A 72 -14.11 17.77 0.17
CA TRP A 72 -14.15 18.92 -0.71
C TRP A 72 -15.00 18.63 -1.94
N ASP A 73 -15.65 19.67 -2.46
CA ASP A 73 -16.54 19.55 -3.63
C ASP A 73 -15.77 19.67 -4.96
N GLY A 74 -14.52 20.11 -4.89
CA GLY A 74 -13.55 20.07 -5.99
C GLY A 74 -13.37 21.40 -6.71
N ALA A 75 -14.07 22.48 -6.33
CA ALA A 75 -13.84 23.80 -6.87
C ALA A 75 -12.76 24.57 -6.07
N GLU A 76 -12.03 25.42 -6.77
CA GLU A 76 -11.00 26.26 -6.17
C GLU A 76 -11.65 27.25 -5.18
N GLY A 77 -11.17 27.24 -3.93
CA GLY A 77 -11.72 28.07 -2.85
C GLY A 77 -12.84 27.41 -2.03
N ASP A 78 -13.22 26.16 -2.32
CA ASP A 78 -14.23 25.45 -1.54
C ASP A 78 -13.81 25.23 -0.08
N LEU A 79 -14.74 25.52 0.83
CA LEU A 79 -14.63 25.10 2.22
C LEU A 79 -15.02 23.63 2.36
N PRO A 80 -14.32 22.85 3.21
CA PRO A 80 -14.67 21.45 3.42
C PRO A 80 -16.06 21.32 4.06
N ARG A 81 -16.82 20.30 3.62
CA ARG A 81 -18.10 19.91 4.22
C ARG A 81 -17.96 18.62 5.01
N LYS A 82 -18.80 18.45 6.03
CA LYS A 82 -18.84 17.20 6.80
C LYS A 82 -19.58 16.13 6.01
N HIS A 83 -18.94 14.99 5.80
CA HIS A 83 -19.54 13.80 5.23
C HIS A 83 -19.66 12.74 6.33
N PRO A 84 -20.87 12.23 6.65
CA PRO A 84 -21.03 11.22 7.69
C PRO A 84 -20.34 9.91 7.29
N VAL A 85 -19.71 9.25 8.26
CA VAL A 85 -19.05 7.95 8.06
C VAL A 85 -19.39 7.02 9.22
N THR A 86 -19.58 5.74 8.91
CA THR A 86 -19.77 4.68 9.91
C THR A 86 -18.44 3.99 10.19
N LYS A 87 -18.33 3.33 11.35
CA LYS A 87 -17.17 2.49 11.66
C LYS A 87 -16.95 1.44 10.56
N GLY A 88 -15.70 1.28 10.15
CA GLY A 88 -15.24 0.39 9.09
C GLY A 88 -15.18 1.06 7.71
N THR A 89 -15.83 2.20 7.51
CA THR A 89 -15.89 2.83 6.18
C THR A 89 -14.51 3.23 5.68
N ILE A 90 -14.16 2.84 4.45
CA ILE A 90 -12.96 3.28 3.74
C ILE A 90 -13.34 4.44 2.81
N LEU A 91 -12.72 5.60 2.99
CA LEU A 91 -12.81 6.70 2.03
C LEU A 91 -11.59 6.73 1.12
N ILE A 92 -11.83 6.91 -0.17
CA ILE A 92 -10.81 6.85 -1.23
C ILE A 92 -10.80 8.20 -1.94
N ASP A 93 -9.61 8.77 -2.17
CA ASP A 93 -9.51 10.05 -2.86
C ASP A 93 -9.85 9.90 -4.35
N ASN A 94 -10.73 10.76 -4.88
CA ASN A 94 -11.13 10.74 -6.30
C ASN A 94 -9.93 10.87 -7.26
N SER A 95 -8.83 11.50 -6.84
CA SER A 95 -7.62 11.61 -7.67
C SER A 95 -7.00 10.26 -8.03
N LEU A 96 -7.28 9.20 -7.26
CA LEU A 96 -6.76 7.86 -7.52
C LEU A 96 -7.41 7.16 -8.72
N VAL A 97 -8.62 7.58 -9.10
CA VAL A 97 -9.38 7.04 -10.24
C VAL A 97 -9.50 8.04 -11.39
N ALA A 98 -8.78 9.17 -11.30
CA ALA A 98 -8.74 10.15 -12.36
C ALA A 98 -8.07 9.59 -13.63
N PRO A 99 -8.38 10.08 -14.84
CA PRO A 99 -7.78 9.59 -16.07
C PRO A 99 -6.24 9.67 -16.13
N ASP A 100 -5.64 10.61 -15.42
CA ASP A 100 -4.20 10.85 -15.29
C ASP A 100 -3.61 10.26 -14.00
N ALA A 101 -4.39 9.46 -13.26
CA ALA A 101 -3.94 8.85 -12.02
C ALA A 101 -2.75 7.89 -12.26
N VAL A 102 -1.83 7.88 -11.29
CA VAL A 102 -0.70 6.95 -11.31
C VAL A 102 -1.20 5.52 -11.16
N LYS A 103 -0.94 4.70 -12.18
CA LYS A 103 -1.35 3.29 -12.23
C LYS A 103 -0.94 2.54 -10.96
N GLY A 104 -1.88 1.76 -10.42
CA GLY A 104 -1.68 0.93 -9.22
C GLY A 104 -1.56 1.70 -7.90
N ARG A 105 -1.61 3.04 -7.90
CA ARG A 105 -1.66 3.85 -6.67
C ARG A 105 -2.97 3.62 -5.91
N GLU A 106 -4.08 3.53 -6.63
CA GLU A 106 -5.39 3.14 -6.09
C GLU A 106 -5.31 1.81 -5.35
N ASN A 107 -4.85 0.74 -6.02
CA ASN A 107 -4.74 -0.58 -5.42
C ASN A 107 -3.91 -0.57 -4.13
N PHE A 108 -2.78 0.13 -4.13
CA PHE A 108 -1.94 0.25 -2.95
C PHE A 108 -2.67 0.98 -1.82
N THR A 109 -3.29 2.13 -2.09
CA THR A 109 -4.02 2.90 -1.08
C THR A 109 -5.20 2.12 -0.51
N VAL A 110 -6.01 1.48 -1.35
CA VAL A 110 -7.19 0.73 -0.90
C VAL A 110 -6.78 -0.45 0.00
N ILE A 111 -5.79 -1.24 -0.41
CA ILE A 111 -5.30 -2.36 0.39
C ILE A 111 -4.58 -1.88 1.66
N HIS A 112 -3.92 -0.73 1.63
CA HIS A 112 -3.34 -0.10 2.82
C HIS A 112 -4.42 0.19 3.87
N GLU A 113 -5.52 0.82 3.47
CA GLU A 113 -6.66 1.06 4.35
C GLU A 113 -7.32 -0.24 4.85
N CYS A 114 -7.36 -1.28 4.01
CA CYS A 114 -7.78 -2.62 4.44
C CYS A 114 -6.88 -3.17 5.57
N PHE A 115 -5.55 -3.05 5.44
CA PHE A 115 -4.61 -3.53 6.44
C PHE A 115 -4.63 -2.72 7.73
N HIS A 116 -5.02 -1.45 7.68
CA HIS A 116 -5.36 -0.71 8.88
C HIS A 116 -6.48 -1.37 9.68
N GLN A 117 -7.54 -1.85 9.02
CA GLN A 117 -8.63 -2.57 9.69
C GLN A 117 -8.16 -3.93 10.24
N ILE A 118 -7.43 -4.69 9.42
CA ILE A 118 -6.97 -6.04 9.76
C ILE A 118 -5.99 -6.03 10.94
N LEU A 119 -5.02 -5.09 10.94
CA LEU A 119 -3.91 -5.11 11.89
C LEU A 119 -4.18 -4.26 13.13
N HIS A 120 -4.94 -3.17 13.01
CA HIS A 120 -4.87 -2.07 13.97
C HIS A 120 -6.19 -1.71 14.65
N GLU A 121 -7.23 -2.54 14.52
CA GLU A 121 -8.57 -2.27 15.09
C GLU A 121 -8.54 -1.86 16.59
N ARG A 122 -7.63 -2.42 17.40
CA ARG A 122 -7.51 -2.04 18.83
C ARG A 122 -6.75 -0.74 19.06
N VAL A 123 -5.75 -0.42 18.23
CA VAL A 123 -4.97 0.83 18.34
C VAL A 123 -5.91 2.02 18.14
N PHE A 124 -6.85 1.90 17.21
CA PHE A 124 -7.76 2.99 16.89
C PHE A 124 -9.05 3.01 17.73
N ARG A 125 -9.48 1.90 18.33
CA ARG A 125 -10.59 1.89 19.31
C ARG A 125 -10.32 2.72 20.57
N GLN A 126 -9.05 2.92 20.93
CA GLN A 126 -8.66 3.64 22.15
C GLN A 126 -8.45 5.15 21.95
N ARG A 127 -8.55 5.64 20.70
CA ARG A 127 -8.48 7.07 20.39
C ARG A 127 -9.89 7.66 20.35
N ALA A 128 -10.06 8.81 21.01
CA ALA A 128 -11.21 9.67 20.74
C ALA A 128 -11.17 10.12 19.26
N LEU A 129 -12.34 10.43 18.69
CA LEU A 129 -12.69 10.79 17.29
C LEU A 129 -11.75 11.75 16.49
N ARG A 130 -10.67 12.26 17.11
CA ARG A 130 -9.76 13.28 16.58
C ARG A 130 -8.49 12.73 15.92
N ASP A 131 -8.03 11.53 16.26
CA ASP A 131 -6.80 10.97 15.69
C ASP A 131 -7.11 9.79 14.77
N ARG A 132 -7.10 10.04 13.46
CA ARG A 132 -7.45 9.08 12.40
C ARG A 132 -6.16 8.66 11.69
N SER A 133 -6.06 7.41 11.21
CA SER A 133 -5.01 7.07 10.25
C SER A 133 -5.47 7.39 8.83
N TYR A 134 -4.48 7.68 8.00
CA TYR A 134 -4.70 8.08 6.63
C TYR A 134 -3.45 7.79 5.82
N SER A 135 -3.63 7.17 4.65
CA SER A 135 -2.56 7.02 3.68
C SER A 135 -2.13 8.39 3.13
N ARG A 136 -0.85 8.76 3.29
CA ARG A 136 -0.29 9.95 2.63
C ARG A 136 0.32 9.62 1.28
N ALA A 137 0.29 10.59 0.37
CA ALA A 137 0.94 10.47 -0.94
C ALA A 137 2.43 10.10 -0.87
N GLN A 138 3.14 10.54 0.18
CA GLN A 138 4.57 10.33 0.40
C GLN A 138 4.90 8.97 1.06
N ASP A 139 3.93 8.38 1.76
CA ASP A 139 4.14 7.18 2.59
C ASP A 139 4.08 5.88 1.76
N ILE A 140 3.74 5.94 0.47
CA ILE A 140 3.74 4.80 -0.46
C ILE A 140 5.18 4.31 -0.75
N SER A 141 6.20 5.11 -0.41
CA SER A 141 7.60 4.67 -0.45
C SER A 141 8.00 4.01 0.87
N ALA A 142 8.20 2.69 0.85
CA ALA A 142 8.77 1.97 1.98
C ALA A 142 10.16 2.56 2.28
N VAL A 143 10.36 3.05 3.51
CA VAL A 143 11.67 3.53 3.96
C VAL A 143 12.64 2.34 3.97
N ILE A 144 13.44 2.24 2.91
CA ILE A 144 14.54 1.28 2.84
C ILE A 144 15.61 1.68 3.84
N GLY A 145 15.95 0.72 4.70
CA GLY A 145 17.25 0.61 5.36
C GLY A 145 17.77 1.89 6.00
N LYS A 146 17.38 2.14 7.26
CA LYS A 146 18.31 2.64 8.30
C LYS A 146 17.67 2.51 9.68
N THR A 147 18.49 2.04 10.62
CA THR A 147 18.36 2.08 12.09
C THR A 147 17.21 2.92 12.61
N ARG A 148 16.24 2.28 13.29
CA ARG A 148 15.12 2.91 14.01
C ARG A 148 15.53 4.26 14.61
N PRO A 149 15.21 5.41 13.97
CA PRO A 149 14.90 6.59 14.76
C PRO A 149 13.64 6.22 15.57
N GLN A 150 13.40 6.88 16.68
CA GLN A 150 12.25 6.57 17.55
C GLN A 150 10.93 6.87 16.82
N LEU A 151 10.50 5.93 15.96
CA LEU A 151 9.22 6.02 15.28
C LEU A 151 8.14 6.08 16.36
N THR A 152 7.29 7.09 16.25
CA THR A 152 6.03 7.15 16.97
C THR A 152 5.23 5.89 16.65
N GLY A 153 4.34 5.47 17.55
CA GLY A 153 3.48 4.32 17.26
C GLY A 153 2.62 4.49 15.99
N MET A 154 2.42 5.73 15.50
CA MET A 154 1.64 6.02 14.30
C MET A 154 2.49 5.73 13.08
N GLU A 155 3.73 6.21 13.05
CA GLU A 155 4.69 5.82 12.01
C GLU A 155 4.92 4.31 11.95
N ILE A 156 4.90 3.62 13.10
CA ILE A 156 4.96 2.14 13.14
C ILE A 156 3.69 1.52 12.54
N THR A 157 2.52 2.09 12.81
CA THR A 157 1.22 1.62 12.29
C THR A 157 1.12 1.80 10.77
N GLU A 158 1.52 2.96 10.25
CA GLU A 158 1.60 3.24 8.81
C GLU A 158 2.62 2.33 8.13
N TRP A 159 3.81 2.16 8.73
CA TRP A 159 4.82 1.24 8.22
C TRP A 159 4.32 -0.22 8.17
N GLN A 160 3.56 -0.65 9.19
CA GLN A 160 2.97 -1.99 9.22
C GLN A 160 1.93 -2.19 8.10
N ALA A 161 1.05 -1.21 7.90
CA ALA A 161 0.06 -1.23 6.82
C ALA A 161 0.73 -1.24 5.44
N ASN A 162 1.77 -0.41 5.24
CA ASN A 162 2.57 -0.39 4.01
C ASN A 162 3.26 -1.73 3.73
N ALA A 163 3.92 -2.32 4.73
CA ALA A 163 4.63 -3.57 4.56
C ALA A 163 3.67 -4.75 4.28
N ALA A 164 2.52 -4.80 4.95
CA ALA A 164 1.50 -5.81 4.69
C ALA A 164 0.86 -5.63 3.29
N THR A 165 0.61 -4.39 2.88
CA THR A 165 0.10 -4.06 1.53
C THR A 165 1.05 -4.49 0.44
N ALA A 166 2.34 -4.17 0.57
CA ALA A 166 3.36 -4.58 -0.37
C ALA A 166 3.46 -6.12 -0.44
N ALA A 167 3.34 -6.82 0.70
CA ALA A 167 3.34 -8.27 0.73
C ALA A 167 2.08 -8.89 0.09
N PHE A 168 0.92 -8.28 0.27
CA PHE A 168 -0.36 -8.75 -0.29
C PHE A 168 -0.45 -8.52 -1.80
N LEU A 169 -0.11 -7.31 -2.27
CA LEU A 169 -0.15 -6.99 -3.69
C LEU A 169 0.99 -7.67 -4.46
N MET A 170 2.15 -7.85 -3.82
CA MET A 170 3.34 -8.42 -4.44
C MET A 170 3.95 -9.55 -3.58
N PRO A 171 3.32 -10.74 -3.55
CA PRO A 171 3.77 -11.86 -2.71
C PRO A 171 5.17 -12.32 -3.10
N ARG A 172 6.03 -12.59 -2.11
CA ARG A 172 7.45 -12.91 -2.32
C ARG A 172 7.66 -13.98 -3.39
N ARG A 173 6.91 -15.08 -3.31
CA ARG A 173 7.09 -16.22 -4.24
C ARG A 173 6.69 -15.86 -5.67
N ALA A 174 5.59 -15.16 -5.86
CA ALA A 174 5.17 -14.66 -7.17
C ALA A 174 6.16 -13.64 -7.75
N VAL A 175 6.65 -12.70 -6.94
CA VAL A 175 7.63 -11.68 -7.37
C VAL A 175 8.96 -12.33 -7.77
N VAL A 176 9.47 -13.28 -6.97
CA VAL A 176 10.69 -14.02 -7.29
C VAL A 176 10.54 -14.77 -8.61
N PHE A 177 9.39 -15.44 -8.82
CA PHE A 177 9.10 -16.14 -10.05
C PHE A 177 9.10 -15.18 -11.25
N ALA A 178 8.30 -14.11 -11.18
CA ALA A 178 8.18 -13.12 -12.25
C ALA A 178 9.52 -12.45 -12.56
N PHE A 179 10.30 -12.08 -11.54
CA PHE A 179 11.60 -11.45 -11.71
C PHE A 179 12.61 -12.37 -12.40
N ARG A 180 12.63 -13.66 -12.04
CA ARG A 180 13.50 -14.65 -12.70
C ARG A 180 13.15 -14.82 -14.17
N GLU A 181 11.86 -14.94 -14.48
CA GLU A 181 11.38 -15.09 -15.86
C GLU A 181 11.70 -13.83 -16.69
N ALA A 182 11.37 -12.65 -16.17
CA ALA A 182 11.59 -11.36 -16.84
C ALA A 182 13.08 -11.11 -17.14
N MET A 183 13.95 -11.41 -16.18
CA MET A 183 15.40 -11.20 -16.30
C MET A 183 16.14 -12.41 -16.89
N LYS A 184 15.43 -13.51 -17.22
CA LYS A 184 16.00 -14.80 -17.66
C LYS A 184 17.10 -15.31 -16.72
N ILE A 185 16.90 -15.16 -15.41
CA ILE A 185 17.87 -15.54 -14.38
C ILE A 185 17.73 -17.03 -14.05
N PRO A 186 18.76 -17.87 -14.31
CA PRO A 186 18.70 -19.29 -14.00
C PRO A 186 18.49 -19.55 -12.51
N ALA A 187 17.74 -20.60 -12.16
CA ALA A 187 17.47 -20.99 -10.77
C ALA A 187 18.74 -21.16 -9.91
N SER A 188 19.88 -21.48 -10.55
CA SER A 188 21.19 -21.62 -9.90
C SER A 188 21.84 -20.31 -9.47
N LEU A 189 21.45 -19.16 -10.02
CA LEU A 189 22.01 -17.87 -9.64
C LEU A 189 21.35 -17.37 -8.35
N ALA A 190 22.18 -16.94 -7.39
CA ALA A 190 21.73 -16.33 -6.15
C ALA A 190 21.37 -14.84 -6.35
N PHE A 191 20.48 -14.36 -5.48
CA PHE A 191 20.17 -12.95 -5.31
C PHE A 191 20.99 -12.36 -4.15
N PRO A 192 21.18 -11.02 -4.09
CA PRO A 192 20.70 -10.01 -5.03
C PRO A 192 21.53 -9.92 -6.32
N VAL A 193 20.92 -9.40 -7.39
CA VAL A 193 21.65 -8.94 -8.60
C VAL A 193 21.87 -7.43 -8.53
N LYS A 194 22.90 -6.92 -9.21
CA LYS A 194 23.15 -5.47 -9.27
C LYS A 194 22.08 -4.76 -10.09
N TYR A 195 21.59 -3.65 -9.56
CA TYR A 195 20.67 -2.76 -10.26
C TYR A 195 21.26 -2.30 -11.60
N SER A 196 20.44 -2.27 -12.65
CA SER A 196 20.86 -1.93 -14.01
C SER A 196 19.69 -1.36 -14.81
N LEU A 197 19.98 -0.69 -15.93
CA LEU A 197 18.96 -0.16 -16.84
C LEU A 197 18.01 -1.26 -17.35
N ALA A 198 18.51 -2.48 -17.55
CA ALA A 198 17.68 -3.61 -17.95
C ALA A 198 16.62 -3.97 -16.89
N ILE A 199 16.96 -3.83 -15.60
CA ILE A 199 16.00 -4.02 -14.51
C ILE A 199 14.95 -2.92 -14.52
N GLU A 200 15.29 -1.67 -14.86
CA GLU A 200 14.31 -0.57 -14.93
C GLU A 200 13.18 -0.86 -15.91
N THR A 201 13.52 -1.39 -17.09
CA THR A 201 12.50 -1.78 -18.08
C THR A 201 11.62 -2.92 -17.57
N GLN A 202 12.18 -3.87 -16.83
CA GLN A 202 11.40 -4.99 -16.28
C GLN A 202 10.56 -4.60 -15.06
N ILE A 203 10.94 -3.57 -14.31
CA ILE A 203 10.12 -3.06 -13.19
C ILE A 203 8.76 -2.60 -13.71
N GLU A 204 8.72 -1.86 -14.83
CA GLU A 204 7.46 -1.38 -15.43
C GLU A 204 6.56 -2.56 -15.83
N VAL A 205 7.13 -3.54 -16.53
CA VAL A 205 6.40 -4.75 -16.96
C VAL A 205 5.86 -5.51 -15.75
N MET A 206 6.68 -5.68 -14.71
CA MET A 206 6.24 -6.36 -13.49
C MET A 206 5.18 -5.57 -12.74
N ALA A 207 5.33 -4.24 -12.63
CA ALA A 207 4.34 -3.38 -11.99
C ALA A 207 2.95 -3.56 -12.63
N ASP A 208 2.92 -3.65 -13.96
CA ASP A 208 1.71 -3.92 -14.73
C ASP A 208 1.09 -5.30 -14.47
N MET A 209 1.92 -6.33 -14.30
CA MET A 209 1.43 -7.70 -14.02
C MET A 209 0.85 -7.86 -12.63
N PHE A 210 1.31 -7.06 -11.66
CA PHE A 210 0.85 -7.08 -10.27
C PHE A 210 -0.19 -6.00 -9.96
N GLY A 211 -0.43 -5.06 -10.87
CA GLY A 211 -1.39 -3.97 -10.70
C GLY A 211 -0.94 -2.95 -9.67
N VAL A 212 0.36 -2.65 -9.64
CA VAL A 212 0.99 -1.69 -8.71
C VAL A 212 1.74 -0.61 -9.48
N SER A 213 2.20 0.44 -8.80
CA SER A 213 3.04 1.46 -9.43
C SER A 213 4.47 0.96 -9.65
N TYR A 214 5.16 1.56 -10.63
CA TYR A 214 6.61 1.36 -10.85
C TYR A 214 7.39 1.46 -9.53
N THR A 215 7.13 2.51 -8.77
CA THR A 215 7.81 2.81 -7.51
C THR A 215 7.58 1.70 -6.48
N ALA A 216 6.34 1.23 -6.30
CA ALA A 216 6.03 0.15 -5.38
C ALA A 216 6.75 -1.16 -5.76
N MET A 217 6.74 -1.52 -7.05
CA MET A 217 7.45 -2.71 -7.54
C MET A 217 8.96 -2.59 -7.32
N LYS A 218 9.55 -1.43 -7.65
CA LYS A 218 10.97 -1.15 -7.42
C LYS A 218 11.34 -1.38 -5.97
N TYR A 219 10.65 -0.75 -5.03
CA TYR A 219 10.91 -0.92 -3.59
C TYR A 219 10.78 -2.38 -3.17
N ARG A 220 9.76 -3.09 -3.65
CA ARG A 220 9.56 -4.51 -3.34
C ARG A 220 10.72 -5.39 -3.78
N LEU A 221 11.32 -5.14 -4.95
CA LEU A 221 12.50 -5.90 -5.39
C LEU A 221 13.71 -5.71 -4.45
N PHE A 222 13.90 -4.51 -3.91
CA PHE A 222 14.95 -4.22 -2.92
C PHE A 222 14.61 -4.84 -1.55
N ASP A 223 13.37 -4.71 -1.08
CA ASP A 223 12.91 -5.26 0.21
C ASP A 223 13.01 -6.79 0.26
N LEU A 224 12.79 -7.44 -0.88
CA LEU A 224 12.95 -8.88 -1.03
C LEU A 224 14.40 -9.32 -1.22
N CYS A 225 15.34 -8.37 -1.27
CA CYS A 225 16.77 -8.57 -1.58
C CYS A 225 16.99 -9.28 -2.92
N LEU A 226 16.17 -8.98 -3.93
CA LEU A 226 16.37 -9.47 -5.31
C LEU A 226 17.34 -8.58 -6.08
N VAL A 227 17.37 -7.30 -5.73
CA VAL A 227 18.22 -6.29 -6.36
C VAL A 227 18.98 -5.51 -5.28
N GLU A 228 20.24 -5.17 -5.57
CA GLU A 228 21.10 -4.33 -4.73
C GLU A 228 21.73 -3.18 -5.52
N GLY A 229 22.12 -2.11 -4.82
CA GLY A 229 22.71 -0.92 -5.40
C GLY A 229 22.08 0.37 -4.87
N SER A 230 22.50 1.52 -5.37
CA SER A 230 21.93 2.82 -4.99
C SER A 230 20.61 3.04 -5.72
N ILE A 231 19.54 3.21 -4.94
CA ILE A 231 18.34 3.89 -5.42
C ILE A 231 18.73 5.36 -5.55
N SER A 232 18.88 5.87 -6.76
CA SER A 232 19.02 7.31 -6.97
C SER A 232 17.83 7.99 -6.30
N VAL A 233 18.13 8.84 -5.31
CA VAL A 233 17.14 9.52 -4.45
C VAL A 233 16.38 10.62 -5.22
N ASP A 234 16.69 10.80 -6.51
CA ASP A 234 16.29 11.93 -7.34
C ASP A 234 14.87 11.85 -7.94
N VAL A 235 14.03 10.89 -7.54
CA VAL A 235 12.63 10.79 -8.01
C VAL A 235 11.61 11.13 -6.90
N LEU A 236 12.05 11.77 -5.80
CA LEU A 236 11.15 12.18 -4.71
C LEU A 236 10.34 13.47 -4.99
N VAL A 237 10.43 14.05 -6.20
CA VAL A 237 9.82 15.38 -6.49
C VAL A 237 8.83 15.36 -7.65
N SER A 238 8.46 14.19 -8.19
CA SER A 238 7.46 14.13 -9.28
C SER A 238 6.43 13.03 -9.05
N CYS A 239 5.59 13.20 -8.02
CA CYS A 239 4.35 12.45 -7.76
C CYS A 239 3.43 13.26 -6.84
#